data_AF-A0A9W9TUU7-F1
#
_entry.id   AF-A0A9W9TUU7-F1
#
_cell.length_a   1.000
_cell.length_b   1.000
_cell.length_c   1.000
_cell.angle_alpha   90.00
_cell.angle_beta   90.00
_cell.angle_gamma   90.00
#
_symmetry.space_group_name_H-M   'P 1'
#
loop_
_entity.id
_entity.type
_entity.pdbx_description
1 polymer ?
#
loop_
_entity_poly.entity_id
_entity_poly.type
_entity_poly.pdbx_seq_one_letter_code
_entity_poly.pdbx_strand_id
1 'polypeptide(L)'
;MSQLDLSGSPRVDPELQSDVDCLILDYLVCLAIEQTFSAAETPLDKNKAEEADWLVASLNDLRIKLDLLGVAHALRRHGEYEIEPTISTIGVSFMDLCHSATHKVSQSRWLDVGAQFVIQGELLVRELGPGWLGYHESSSEAAEVAVARKSTDDLRSWMIDDDPREQRWLSIWQDCVREVNGHTVSKAREKYPISRFKEMVMQFLLDLMTTLDQPVLMQLERGKLGNLSRMETELLLQRVGIR
;
A
#
# COMPACT_ATOMS: atom_id res chain seq x y z
N MET A 1 21.07 -48.49 -22.52
CA MET A 1 20.46 -47.23 -23.02
C MET A 1 19.93 -46.50 -21.80
N SER A 2 20.75 -45.61 -21.25
CA SER A 2 20.47 -44.90 -20.00
C SER A 2 19.57 -43.69 -20.31
N GLN A 3 18.50 -43.55 -19.52
CA GLN A 3 17.63 -42.39 -19.50
C GLN A 3 18.45 -41.16 -19.07
N LEU A 4 18.43 -40.12 -19.90
CA LEU A 4 18.94 -38.80 -19.56
C LEU A 4 17.88 -38.12 -18.70
N ASP A 5 18.22 -37.92 -17.43
CA ASP A 5 17.56 -37.00 -16.52
C ASP A 5 17.61 -35.57 -17.10
N LEU A 6 16.49 -35.11 -17.65
CA LEU A 6 16.24 -33.71 -17.98
C LEU A 6 15.32 -33.10 -16.90
N SER A 7 15.77 -33.12 -15.65
CA SER A 7 15.08 -32.38 -14.57
C SER A 7 16.09 -31.66 -13.69
N GLY A 8 16.62 -30.58 -14.23
CA GLY A 8 17.55 -29.71 -13.53
C GLY A 8 17.72 -28.41 -14.26
N SER A 9 16.63 -27.65 -14.45
CA SER A 9 16.81 -26.23 -14.72
C SER A 9 17.60 -25.67 -13.54
N PRO A 10 18.79 -25.07 -13.76
CA PRO A 10 19.54 -24.49 -12.66
C PRO A 10 18.66 -23.41 -12.04
N ARG A 11 18.26 -23.62 -10.79
CA ARG A 11 17.57 -22.59 -10.02
C ARG A 11 18.49 -21.38 -10.02
N VAL A 12 18.03 -20.30 -10.65
CA VAL A 12 18.70 -19.01 -10.61
C VAL A 12 18.90 -18.65 -9.14
N ASP A 13 20.10 -18.20 -8.82
CA ASP A 13 20.44 -17.72 -7.48
C ASP A 13 19.44 -16.61 -7.08
N PRO A 14 18.70 -16.77 -5.97
CA PRO A 14 17.70 -15.79 -5.53
C PRO A 14 18.26 -14.38 -5.33
N GLU A 15 19.51 -14.27 -4.89
CA GLU A 15 20.15 -12.95 -4.71
C GLU A 15 20.41 -12.29 -6.07
N LEU A 16 20.97 -13.05 -7.02
CA LEU A 16 21.17 -12.58 -8.38
C LEU A 16 19.85 -12.21 -9.08
N GLN A 17 18.79 -12.97 -8.85
CA GLN A 17 17.46 -12.66 -9.39
C GLN A 17 16.94 -11.33 -8.84
N SER A 18 17.10 -11.09 -7.53
CA SER A 18 16.71 -9.83 -6.91
C SER A 18 17.47 -8.63 -7.49
N ASP A 19 18.77 -8.78 -7.73
CA ASP A 19 19.58 -7.72 -8.34
C ASP A 19 19.12 -7.42 -9.77
N VAL A 20 18.85 -8.46 -10.56
CA VAL A 20 18.35 -8.32 -11.93
C VAL A 20 16.97 -7.66 -11.93
N ASP A 21 16.07 -8.05 -11.03
CA ASP A 21 14.73 -7.45 -10.92
C ASP A 21 14.83 -5.96 -10.56
N CYS A 22 15.71 -5.59 -9.63
CA CYS A 22 16.00 -4.19 -9.30
C CYS A 22 16.55 -3.40 -10.50
N LEU A 23 17.47 -3.97 -11.27
CA LEU A 23 18.00 -3.34 -12.49
C LEU A 23 16.93 -3.16 -13.57
N ILE A 24 16.02 -4.13 -13.72
CA ILE A 24 14.89 -4.01 -14.65
C ILE A 24 13.98 -2.86 -14.22
N LEU A 25 13.69 -2.73 -12.93
CA LEU A 25 12.87 -1.64 -12.40
C LEU A 25 13.53 -0.27 -12.63
N ASP A 26 14.83 -0.14 -12.33
CA ASP A 26 15.60 1.08 -12.59
C ASP A 26 15.54 1.47 -14.08
N TYR A 27 15.76 0.50 -14.96
CA TYR A 27 15.63 0.70 -16.41
C TYR A 27 14.24 1.16 -16.82
N LEU A 28 13.16 0.53 -16.32
CA LEU A 28 11.78 0.91 -16.65
C LEU A 28 11.44 2.32 -16.18
N VAL A 29 11.94 2.74 -15.01
CA VAL A 29 11.78 4.11 -14.51
C VAL A 29 12.52 5.10 -15.40
N CYS A 30 13.79 4.83 -15.73
CA CYS A 30 14.56 5.68 -16.64
C CYS A 30 13.89 5.81 -18.01
N LEU A 31 13.38 4.70 -18.56
CA LEU A 31 12.68 4.69 -19.83
C LEU A 31 11.39 5.52 -19.78
N ALA A 32 10.60 5.41 -18.71
CA ALA A 32 9.39 6.20 -18.54
C ALA A 32 9.70 7.72 -18.48
N ILE A 33 10.79 8.10 -17.79
CA ILE A 33 11.26 9.50 -17.74
C ILE A 33 11.65 9.99 -19.14
N GLU A 34 12.46 9.22 -19.87
CA GLU A 34 12.92 9.57 -21.22
C GLU A 34 11.75 9.72 -22.20
N GLN A 35 10.79 8.80 -22.16
CA GLN A 35 9.60 8.85 -23.01
C GLN A 35 8.68 10.02 -22.65
N THR A 36 8.54 10.34 -21.36
CA THR A 36 7.78 11.51 -20.91
C THR A 36 8.40 12.81 -21.45
N PHE A 37 9.72 12.95 -21.38
CA PHE A 37 10.41 14.11 -21.94
C PHE A 37 10.29 14.16 -23.47
N SER A 38 10.46 13.03 -24.15
CA SER A 38 10.32 12.92 -25.60
C SER A 38 8.91 13.30 -26.08
N ALA A 39 7.87 12.88 -25.35
CA ALA A 39 6.48 13.24 -25.65
C ALA A 39 6.22 14.75 -25.46
N ALA A 40 6.85 15.37 -24.47
CA ALA A 40 6.75 16.81 -24.22
C ALA A 40 7.40 17.66 -25.32
N GLU A 41 8.49 17.18 -25.94
CA GLU A 41 9.16 17.86 -27.04
C GLU A 41 8.38 17.78 -28.37
N THR A 42 7.67 16.68 -28.60
CA THR A 42 6.88 16.47 -29.83
C THR A 42 5.40 16.22 -29.53
N PRO A 43 4.64 17.23 -29.06
CA PRO A 43 3.27 17.06 -28.56
C PRO A 43 2.24 16.71 -29.65
N LEU A 44 2.59 16.78 -30.93
CA LEU A 44 1.75 16.35 -32.04
C LEU A 44 1.87 14.84 -32.34
N ASP A 45 2.88 14.17 -31.80
CA ASP A 45 3.10 12.74 -31.97
C ASP A 45 2.31 11.96 -30.91
N LYS A 46 1.06 11.61 -31.27
CA LYS A 46 0.14 10.89 -30.39
C LYS A 46 0.66 9.54 -29.93
N ASN A 47 1.45 8.85 -30.77
CA ASN A 47 1.95 7.52 -30.43
C ASN A 47 2.94 7.57 -29.26
N LYS A 48 3.82 8.59 -29.24
CA LYS A 48 4.77 8.78 -28.14
C LYS A 48 4.09 9.17 -26.84
N ALA A 49 3.05 10.00 -26.91
CA ALA A 49 2.26 10.37 -25.74
C ALA A 49 1.56 9.14 -25.14
N GLU A 50 0.92 8.32 -25.99
CA GLU A 50 0.25 7.08 -25.55
C GLU A 50 1.23 6.07 -24.94
N GLU A 51 2.45 5.93 -25.48
CA GLU A 51 3.48 5.04 -24.94
C GLU A 51 4.00 5.52 -23.56
N ALA A 52 4.24 6.83 -23.42
CA ALA A 52 4.64 7.42 -22.14
C ALA A 52 3.53 7.26 -21.08
N ASP A 53 2.27 7.52 -21.44
CA ASP A 53 1.12 7.37 -20.55
C ASP A 53 0.96 5.91 -20.08
N TRP A 54 1.15 4.94 -20.98
CA TRP A 54 1.10 3.52 -20.64
C TRP A 54 2.22 3.10 -19.66
N LEU A 55 3.45 3.58 -19.86
CA LEU A 55 4.57 3.31 -18.95
C LEU A 55 4.31 3.91 -17.56
N VAL A 56 3.85 5.15 -17.51
CA VAL A 56 3.51 5.84 -16.26
C VAL A 56 2.38 5.11 -15.52
N ALA A 57 1.34 4.67 -16.23
CA ALA A 57 0.27 3.88 -15.64
C ALA A 57 0.78 2.56 -15.03
N SER A 58 1.69 1.87 -15.72
CA SER A 58 2.28 0.62 -15.24
C SER A 58 3.15 0.82 -13.98
N LEU A 59 3.92 1.90 -13.92
CA LEU A 59 4.70 2.27 -12.74
C LEU A 59 3.81 2.67 -11.56
N ASN A 60 2.68 3.34 -11.81
CA ASN A 60 1.70 3.65 -10.77
C ASN A 60 1.09 2.37 -10.17
N ASP A 61 0.73 1.39 -11.00
CA ASP A 61 0.22 0.09 -10.52
C ASP A 61 1.27 -0.66 -9.68
N LEU A 62 2.55 -0.58 -10.05
CA LEU A 62 3.65 -1.13 -9.25
C LEU A 62 3.80 -0.40 -7.92
N ARG A 63 3.76 0.93 -7.93
CA ARG A 63 3.80 1.76 -6.72
C ARG A 63 2.69 1.36 -5.75
N ILE A 64 1.45 1.24 -6.23
CA ILE A 64 0.31 0.81 -5.40
C ILE A 64 0.58 -0.57 -4.76
N LYS A 65 1.17 -1.51 -5.49
CA LYS A 65 1.54 -2.84 -4.93
C LYS A 65 2.60 -2.75 -3.84
N LEU A 66 3.61 -1.89 -4.03
CA LEU A 66 4.67 -1.66 -3.04
C LEU A 66 4.11 -1.01 -1.77
N ASP A 67 3.28 0.03 -1.93
CA ASP A 67 2.61 0.71 -0.82
C ASP A 67 1.68 -0.26 -0.06
N LEU A 68 0.93 -1.09 -0.78
CA LEU A 68 0.08 -2.13 -0.21
C LEU A 68 0.89 -3.14 0.61
N LEU A 69 2.00 -3.64 0.07
CA LEU A 69 2.90 -4.54 0.78
C LEU A 69 3.46 -3.87 2.04
N GLY A 70 3.86 -2.60 1.94
CA GLY A 70 4.35 -1.79 3.05
C GLY A 70 3.35 -1.71 4.19
N VAL A 71 2.10 -1.34 3.88
CA VAL A 71 1.01 -1.26 4.88
C VAL A 71 0.73 -2.64 5.49
N ALA A 72 0.60 -3.68 4.66
CA ALA A 72 0.33 -5.04 5.14
C ALA A 72 1.44 -5.55 6.06
N HIS A 73 2.70 -5.33 5.69
CA HIS A 73 3.87 -5.73 6.48
C HIS A 73 3.95 -4.97 7.80
N ALA A 74 3.78 -3.64 7.78
CA ALA A 74 3.80 -2.82 8.99
C ALA A 74 2.68 -3.22 9.96
N LEU A 75 1.46 -3.44 9.45
CA LEU A 75 0.32 -3.83 10.27
C LEU A 75 0.44 -5.23 10.83
N ARG A 76 0.97 -6.18 10.05
CA ARG A 76 1.27 -7.54 10.53
C ARG A 76 2.18 -7.47 11.74
N ARG A 77 3.28 -6.73 11.63
CA ARG A 77 4.30 -6.62 12.67
C ARG A 77 3.83 -5.82 13.89
N HIS A 78 2.92 -4.87 13.73
CA HIS A 78 2.45 -4.03 14.83
C HIS A 78 2.11 -4.81 16.13
N GLY A 79 2.79 -4.53 17.23
CA GLY A 79 2.75 -5.23 18.51
C GLY A 79 3.82 -6.32 18.71
N GLU A 80 4.78 -6.52 17.79
CA GLU A 80 5.81 -7.59 17.89
C GLU A 80 7.18 -7.07 18.39
N TYR A 81 7.52 -5.79 18.18
CA TYR A 81 8.83 -5.19 18.47
C TYR A 81 8.75 -3.81 19.14
N GLU A 82 9.83 -3.38 19.82
CA GLU A 82 9.92 -2.09 20.55
C GLU A 82 9.97 -0.85 19.63
N ILE A 83 10.45 -0.98 18.39
CA ILE A 83 10.59 0.14 17.43
C ILE A 83 9.67 -0.12 16.25
N GLU A 84 8.39 0.16 16.43
CA GLU A 84 7.38 -0.04 15.39
C GLU A 84 6.68 1.25 15.01
N PRO A 85 6.30 1.39 13.73
CA PRO A 85 5.44 2.49 13.35
C PRO A 85 4.13 2.39 14.13
N THR A 86 3.70 3.51 14.70
CA THR A 86 2.42 3.56 15.42
C THR A 86 1.27 3.24 14.47
N ILE A 87 0.13 2.78 15.00
CA ILE A 87 -1.07 2.55 14.17
C ILE A 87 -1.40 3.78 13.34
N SER A 88 -1.30 4.99 13.89
CA SER A 88 -1.58 6.23 13.18
C SER A 88 -0.58 6.47 12.03
N THR A 89 0.70 6.14 12.22
CA THR A 89 1.73 6.20 11.15
C THR A 89 1.38 5.24 10.01
N ILE A 90 1.00 4.00 10.33
CA ILE A 90 0.52 3.03 9.33
C ILE A 90 -0.75 3.56 8.64
N GLY A 91 -1.62 4.24 9.39
CA GLY A 91 -2.81 4.91 8.89
C GLY A 91 -2.50 5.95 7.83
N VAL A 92 -1.47 6.79 8.03
CA VAL A 92 -1.04 7.78 7.03
C VAL A 92 -0.65 7.08 5.72
N SER A 93 0.20 6.04 5.80
CA SER A 93 0.60 5.26 4.62
C SER A 93 -0.59 4.55 3.95
N PHE A 94 -1.56 4.09 4.74
CA PHE A 94 -2.81 3.53 4.20
C PHE A 94 -3.63 4.57 3.43
N MET A 95 -3.71 5.79 3.94
CA MET A 95 -4.43 6.87 3.27
C MET A 95 -3.72 7.29 1.97
N ASP A 96 -2.38 7.38 1.98
CA ASP A 96 -1.56 7.63 0.78
C ASP A 96 -1.76 6.55 -0.30
N LEU A 97 -1.77 5.28 0.11
CA LEU A 97 -2.09 4.15 -0.75
C LEU A 97 -3.47 4.32 -1.39
N CYS A 98 -4.48 4.63 -0.59
CA CYS A 98 -5.85 4.76 -1.09
C CYS A 98 -6.03 5.99 -1.99
N HIS A 99 -5.30 7.08 -1.74
CA HIS A 99 -5.27 8.23 -2.62
C HIS A 99 -4.68 7.84 -3.99
N SER A 100 -3.53 7.18 -3.98
CA SER A 100 -2.87 6.68 -5.21
C SER A 100 -3.76 5.69 -5.97
N ALA A 101 -4.55 4.89 -5.24
CA ALA A 101 -5.48 3.92 -5.78
C ALA A 101 -6.93 4.45 -5.93
N THR A 102 -7.17 5.78 -5.92
CA THR A 102 -8.54 6.37 -5.89
C THR A 102 -9.47 5.80 -6.98
N HIS A 103 -8.93 5.47 -8.16
CA HIS A 103 -9.68 4.93 -9.29
C HIS A 103 -9.95 3.41 -9.18
N LYS A 104 -9.33 2.73 -8.22
CA LYS A 104 -9.45 1.28 -7.96
C LYS A 104 -10.24 0.99 -6.67
N VAL A 105 -10.37 1.95 -5.76
CA VAL A 105 -11.07 1.78 -4.47
C VAL A 105 -12.35 2.60 -4.36
N SER A 106 -13.36 2.03 -3.71
CA SER A 106 -14.58 2.77 -3.36
C SER A 106 -14.28 3.81 -2.29
N GLN A 107 -14.63 5.07 -2.55
CA GLN A 107 -14.36 6.18 -1.65
C GLN A 107 -14.90 5.98 -0.23
N SER A 108 -16.16 5.53 -0.10
CA SER A 108 -16.74 5.29 1.21
C SER A 108 -15.97 4.22 1.98
N ARG A 109 -15.55 3.17 1.27
CA ARG A 109 -14.93 2.00 1.88
C ARG A 109 -13.57 2.32 2.51
N TRP A 110 -12.70 3.06 1.83
CA TRP A 110 -11.39 3.36 2.42
C TRP A 110 -11.48 4.44 3.51
N LEU A 111 -12.45 5.35 3.44
CA LEU A 111 -12.75 6.27 4.54
C LEU A 111 -13.24 5.52 5.80
N ASP A 112 -14.08 4.50 5.64
CA ASP A 112 -14.55 3.68 6.77
C ASP A 112 -13.40 2.90 7.43
N VAL A 113 -12.45 2.40 6.64
CA VAL A 113 -11.22 1.74 7.16
C VAL A 113 -10.29 2.78 7.79
N GLY A 114 -10.13 3.94 7.17
CA GLY A 114 -9.38 5.09 7.73
C GLY A 114 -9.91 5.51 9.09
N ALA A 115 -11.24 5.55 9.27
CA ALA A 115 -11.88 5.82 10.55
C ALA A 115 -11.44 4.82 11.65
N GLN A 116 -11.23 3.55 11.30
CA GLN A 116 -10.72 2.58 12.27
C GLN A 116 -9.28 2.89 12.68
N PHE A 117 -8.42 3.37 11.78
CA PHE A 117 -7.08 3.84 12.15
C PHE A 117 -7.15 5.00 13.17
N VAL A 118 -8.07 5.94 12.98
CA VAL A 118 -8.32 7.04 13.93
C VAL A 118 -8.69 6.49 15.31
N ILE A 119 -9.69 5.60 15.36
CA ILE A 119 -10.16 5.00 16.63
C ILE A 119 -9.00 4.30 17.34
N GLN A 120 -8.20 3.52 16.62
CA GLN A 120 -7.09 2.76 17.19
C GLN A 120 -5.94 3.68 17.66
N GLY A 121 -5.64 4.74 16.91
CA GLY A 121 -4.65 5.76 17.29
C GLY A 121 -5.06 6.53 18.55
N GLU A 122 -6.33 6.97 18.62
CA GLU A 122 -6.87 7.65 19.80
C GLU A 122 -6.89 6.74 21.04
N LEU A 123 -7.22 5.46 20.88
CA LEU A 123 -7.15 4.50 21.98
C LEU A 123 -5.71 4.32 22.47
N LEU A 124 -4.73 4.22 21.57
CA LEU A 124 -3.32 4.12 21.93
C LEU A 124 -2.85 5.35 22.73
N VAL A 125 -3.17 6.57 22.26
CA VAL A 125 -2.83 7.81 22.96
C VAL A 125 -3.43 7.87 24.36
N ARG A 126 -4.66 7.36 24.54
CA ARG A 126 -5.33 7.32 25.84
C ARG A 126 -4.79 6.24 26.78
N GLU A 127 -4.39 5.10 26.23
CA GLU A 127 -3.74 4.02 26.98
C GLU A 127 -2.40 4.45 27.55
N LEU A 128 -1.61 5.18 26.75
CA LEU A 128 -0.32 5.74 27.14
C LEU A 128 -0.45 7.05 27.96
N GLY A 129 -1.66 7.58 28.12
CA GLY A 129 -1.92 8.89 28.72
C GLY A 129 -1.66 9.00 30.24
N PRO A 130 -1.85 10.20 30.84
CA PRO A 130 -1.30 10.59 32.15
C PRO A 130 -1.82 9.81 33.37
N GLY A 131 -2.76 8.88 33.22
CA GLY A 131 -3.12 7.92 34.26
C GLY A 131 -1.99 6.93 34.59
N TRP A 132 -1.02 6.75 33.67
CA TRP A 132 0.15 5.87 33.83
C TRP A 132 1.39 6.60 34.35
N LEU A 133 1.52 7.90 34.06
CA LEU A 133 2.67 8.75 34.45
C LEU A 133 2.75 9.09 35.96
N GLY A 134 1.85 8.53 36.78
CA GLY A 134 1.80 8.80 38.21
C GLY A 134 2.98 8.23 39.03
N TYR A 135 3.84 7.37 38.46
CA TYR A 135 4.87 6.69 39.26
C TYR A 135 6.26 6.49 38.65
N HIS A 136 6.52 6.72 37.35
CA HIS A 136 7.89 6.67 36.82
C HIS A 136 8.06 7.59 35.60
N GLU A 137 8.73 8.73 35.79
CA GLU A 137 9.26 9.55 34.69
C GLU A 137 10.48 8.85 34.09
N SER A 138 10.26 7.84 33.24
CA SER A 138 11.30 7.42 32.30
C SER A 138 11.17 8.29 31.03
N SER A 139 12.29 8.81 30.52
CA SER A 139 12.33 9.64 29.32
C SER A 139 11.79 8.91 28.06
N SER A 140 11.64 7.58 28.11
CA SER A 140 11.20 6.74 26.99
C SER A 140 9.68 6.79 26.81
N GLU A 141 8.92 6.64 27.89
CA GLU A 141 7.44 6.60 27.84
C GLU A 141 6.85 7.94 27.38
N ALA A 142 7.43 9.06 27.83
CA ALA A 142 7.04 10.39 27.37
C ALA A 142 7.32 10.59 25.86
N ALA A 143 8.40 9.99 25.34
CA ALA A 143 8.72 10.03 23.92
C ALA A 143 7.72 9.21 23.10
N GLU A 144 7.34 8.03 23.56
CA GLU A 144 6.32 7.19 22.90
C GLU A 144 4.95 7.87 22.82
N VAL A 145 4.52 8.52 23.92
CA VAL A 145 3.29 9.32 23.93
C VAL A 145 3.35 10.47 22.93
N ALA A 146 4.49 11.16 22.86
CA ALA A 146 4.69 12.26 21.91
C ALA A 146 4.65 11.77 20.46
N VAL A 147 5.27 10.62 20.16
CA VAL A 147 5.25 10.00 18.83
C VAL A 147 3.83 9.56 18.44
N ALA A 148 3.10 8.92 19.35
CA ALA A 148 1.72 8.49 19.12
C ALA A 148 0.77 9.68 18.87
N ARG A 149 0.90 10.75 19.65
CA ARG A 149 0.14 12.00 19.46
C ARG A 149 0.45 12.65 18.12
N LYS A 150 1.74 12.84 17.82
CA LYS A 150 2.17 13.44 16.56
C LYS A 150 1.63 12.65 15.36
N SER A 151 1.78 11.33 15.37
CA SER A 151 1.32 10.48 14.26
C SER A 151 -0.21 10.52 14.08
N THR A 152 -0.94 10.71 15.18
CA THR A 152 -2.40 10.88 15.19
C THR A 152 -2.78 12.25 14.62
N ASP A 153 -2.05 13.31 14.97
CA ASP A 153 -2.21 14.63 14.37
C ASP A 153 -1.87 14.62 12.86
N ASP A 154 -0.80 13.92 12.46
CA ASP A 154 -0.41 13.75 11.06
C ASP A 154 -1.51 13.06 10.25
N LEU A 155 -2.13 11.99 10.81
CA LEU A 155 -3.27 11.31 10.19
C LEU A 155 -4.51 12.21 10.09
N ARG A 156 -4.74 13.05 11.10
CA ARG A 156 -5.82 14.04 11.07
C ARG A 156 -5.61 15.06 9.95
N SER A 157 -4.37 15.53 9.78
CA SER A 157 -4.00 16.52 8.76
C SER A 157 -3.62 15.92 7.41
N TRP A 158 -3.82 14.60 7.21
CA TRP A 158 -3.35 13.90 6.01
C TRP A 158 -3.86 14.52 4.70
N MET A 159 -5.03 15.16 4.72
CA MET A 159 -5.56 15.85 3.57
C MET A 159 -4.89 17.23 3.39
N ILE A 160 -4.03 17.31 2.37
CA ILE A 160 -3.43 18.55 1.86
C ILE A 160 -4.22 18.98 0.61
N ASP A 161 -4.52 20.28 0.53
CA ASP A 161 -5.13 21.04 -0.58
C ASP A 161 -6.62 20.81 -0.90
N ASP A 162 -7.49 21.75 -0.47
CA ASP A 162 -8.84 22.14 -0.99
C ASP A 162 -9.74 21.01 -1.54
N ASP A 163 -9.51 19.80 -1.09
CA ASP A 163 -10.15 18.61 -1.62
C ASP A 163 -11.52 18.52 -0.93
N PRO A 164 -12.62 18.42 -1.68
CA PRO A 164 -13.97 18.32 -1.09
C PRO A 164 -14.11 17.11 -0.15
N ARG A 165 -13.18 16.16 -0.19
CA ARG A 165 -13.10 15.02 0.73
C ARG A 165 -12.63 15.44 2.15
N GLU A 166 -12.04 16.63 2.32
CA GLU A 166 -11.45 17.11 3.58
C GLU A 166 -12.52 17.28 4.64
N GLN A 167 -13.60 17.96 4.28
CA GLN A 167 -14.72 18.20 5.19
C GLN A 167 -15.33 16.87 5.65
N ARG A 168 -15.44 15.90 4.73
CA ARG A 168 -15.95 14.56 5.07
C ARG A 168 -14.98 13.83 6.00
N TRP A 169 -13.68 13.87 5.73
CA TRP A 169 -12.66 13.25 6.58
C TRP A 169 -12.65 13.85 7.98
N LEU A 170 -12.67 15.19 8.08
CA LEU A 170 -12.73 15.90 9.36
C LEU A 170 -13.99 15.54 10.16
N SER A 171 -15.15 15.42 9.50
CA SER A 171 -16.38 14.95 10.15
C SER A 171 -16.23 13.55 10.71
N ILE A 172 -15.70 12.61 9.91
CA ILE A 172 -15.45 11.23 10.33
C ILE A 172 -14.51 11.20 11.54
N TRP A 173 -13.41 11.97 11.49
CA TRP A 173 -12.45 12.09 12.57
C TRP A 173 -13.13 12.55 13.87
N GLN A 174 -13.89 13.64 13.81
CA GLN A 174 -14.59 14.21 14.96
C GLN A 174 -15.57 13.21 15.59
N ASP A 175 -16.29 12.46 14.76
CA ASP A 175 -17.24 11.46 15.24
C ASP A 175 -16.53 10.27 15.89
N CYS A 176 -15.41 9.81 15.31
CA CYS A 176 -14.58 8.75 15.90
C CYS A 176 -14.02 9.16 17.28
N VAL A 177 -13.45 10.37 17.38
CA VAL A 177 -12.89 10.88 18.64
C VAL A 177 -13.98 11.04 19.70
N ARG A 178 -15.15 11.55 19.32
CA ARG A 178 -16.31 11.69 20.23
C ARG A 178 -16.78 10.33 20.72
N GLU A 179 -16.84 9.35 19.84
CA GLU A 179 -17.26 7.99 20.16
C GLU A 179 -16.27 7.31 21.12
N VAL A 180 -14.97 7.44 20.87
CA VAL A 180 -13.91 6.95 21.76
C VAL A 180 -14.00 7.63 23.12
N ASN A 181 -14.10 8.96 23.16
CA ASN A 181 -14.18 9.74 24.40
C ASN A 181 -15.45 9.47 25.22
N GLY A 182 -16.54 9.01 24.59
CA GLY A 182 -17.76 8.58 25.28
C GLY A 182 -17.61 7.29 26.09
N HIS A 183 -16.49 6.58 25.97
CA HIS A 183 -16.25 5.30 26.64
C HIS A 183 -14.98 5.33 27.49
N THR A 184 -14.93 4.48 28.52
CA THR A 184 -13.66 4.12 29.18
C THR A 184 -12.79 3.34 28.20
N VAL A 185 -11.46 3.40 28.36
CA VAL A 185 -10.50 2.71 27.48
C VAL A 185 -10.82 1.21 27.36
N SER A 186 -11.09 0.54 28.49
CA SER A 186 -11.45 -0.88 28.51
C SER A 186 -12.73 -1.18 27.71
N LYS A 187 -13.82 -0.42 27.89
CA LYS A 187 -15.06 -0.61 27.13
C LYS A 187 -14.86 -0.31 25.64
N ALA A 188 -14.05 0.69 25.32
CA ALA A 188 -13.74 1.02 23.94
C ALA A 188 -12.91 -0.08 23.27
N ARG A 189 -11.96 -0.71 23.98
CA ARG A 189 -11.19 -1.86 23.47
C ARG A 189 -12.04 -3.11 23.25
N GLU A 190 -13.02 -3.36 24.11
CA GLU A 190 -14.01 -4.42 23.89
C GLU A 190 -14.84 -4.16 22.62
N LYS A 191 -15.22 -2.90 22.38
CA LYS A 191 -15.99 -2.50 21.20
C LYS A 191 -15.14 -2.51 19.92
N TYR A 192 -13.88 -2.11 20.01
CA TYR A 192 -12.94 -1.98 18.88
C TYR A 192 -11.68 -2.83 19.11
N PRO A 193 -11.80 -4.17 19.09
CA PRO A 193 -10.67 -5.05 19.29
C PRO A 193 -9.66 -4.91 18.15
N ILE A 194 -8.38 -4.85 18.50
CA ILE A 194 -7.28 -4.65 17.54
C ILE A 194 -7.20 -5.79 16.50
N SER A 195 -7.56 -7.02 16.88
CA SER A 195 -7.59 -8.17 15.96
C SER A 195 -8.58 -7.96 14.82
N ARG A 196 -9.82 -7.57 15.14
CA ARG A 196 -10.86 -7.28 14.14
C ARG A 196 -10.47 -6.11 13.24
N PHE A 197 -9.82 -5.10 13.81
CA PHE A 197 -9.27 -4.00 13.02
C PHE A 197 -8.22 -4.51 12.02
N LYS A 198 -7.24 -5.29 12.46
CA LYS A 198 -6.22 -5.85 11.58
C LYS A 198 -6.82 -6.70 10.47
N GLU A 199 -7.78 -7.57 10.81
CA GLU A 199 -8.51 -8.38 9.82
C GLU A 199 -9.23 -7.52 8.78
N MET A 200 -9.90 -6.45 9.21
CA MET A 200 -10.61 -5.53 8.32
C MET A 200 -9.66 -4.86 7.33
N VAL A 201 -8.52 -4.35 7.80
CA VAL A 201 -7.51 -3.71 6.93
C VAL A 201 -6.91 -4.75 5.99
N MET A 202 -6.52 -5.93 6.48
CA MET A 202 -5.95 -6.98 5.63
C MET A 202 -6.92 -7.43 4.55
N GLN A 203 -8.21 -7.60 4.87
CA GLN A 203 -9.23 -7.91 3.87
C GLN A 203 -9.40 -6.79 2.85
N PHE A 204 -9.36 -5.53 3.27
CA PHE A 204 -9.37 -4.40 2.35
C PHE A 204 -8.17 -4.43 1.39
N LEU A 205 -6.96 -4.67 1.91
CA LEU A 205 -5.75 -4.73 1.09
C LEU A 205 -5.80 -5.91 0.11
N LEU A 206 -6.30 -7.07 0.52
CA LEU A 206 -6.51 -8.21 -0.38
C LEU A 206 -7.48 -7.88 -1.52
N ASP A 207 -8.60 -7.24 -1.19
CA ASP A 207 -9.57 -6.84 -2.20
C ASP A 207 -8.98 -5.80 -3.16
N LEU A 208 -8.25 -4.80 -2.66
CA LEU A 208 -7.53 -3.85 -3.50
C LEU A 208 -6.55 -4.59 -4.44
N MET A 209 -5.76 -5.52 -3.92
CA MET A 209 -4.81 -6.30 -4.72
C MET A 209 -5.50 -7.02 -5.89
N THR A 210 -6.76 -7.45 -5.74
CA THR A 210 -7.51 -8.13 -6.80
C THR A 210 -7.97 -7.20 -7.94
N THR A 211 -7.94 -5.88 -7.72
CA THR A 211 -8.29 -4.86 -8.72
C THR A 211 -7.09 -4.36 -9.54
N LEU A 212 -5.87 -4.70 -9.10
CA LEU A 212 -4.64 -4.33 -9.78
C LEU A 212 -4.32 -5.33 -10.88
N ASP A 213 -3.67 -4.87 -11.93
CA ASP A 213 -3.35 -5.76 -13.04
C ASP A 213 -2.36 -6.84 -12.58
N GLN A 214 -2.57 -8.07 -13.05
CA GLN A 214 -1.64 -9.16 -12.72
C GLN A 214 -0.25 -8.83 -13.28
N PRO A 215 0.86 -9.21 -12.62
CA PRO A 215 2.19 -9.02 -13.20
C PRO A 215 2.27 -9.65 -14.60
N VAL A 216 2.86 -8.94 -15.56
CA VAL A 216 2.98 -9.40 -16.96
C VAL A 216 3.61 -10.79 -17.05
N LEU A 217 4.62 -11.08 -16.23
CA LEU A 217 5.23 -12.41 -16.14
C LEU A 217 4.21 -13.50 -15.75
N MET A 218 3.38 -13.26 -14.74
CA MET A 218 2.31 -14.20 -14.36
C MET A 218 1.24 -14.34 -15.44
N GLN A 219 0.94 -13.25 -16.14
CA GLN A 219 0.03 -13.26 -17.29
C GLN A 219 0.58 -14.14 -18.42
N LEU A 220 1.89 -14.04 -18.70
CA LEU A 220 2.58 -14.85 -19.70
C LEU A 220 2.64 -16.34 -19.30
N GLU A 221 2.98 -16.67 -18.06
CA GLU A 221 2.97 -18.05 -17.54
C GLU A 221 1.59 -18.71 -17.65
N ARG A 222 0.52 -17.91 -17.48
CA ARG A 222 -0.86 -18.35 -17.60
C ARG A 222 -1.37 -18.36 -19.04
N GLY A 223 -0.55 -17.92 -20.00
CA GLY A 223 -0.90 -17.79 -21.40
C GLY A 223 -2.03 -16.79 -21.63
N LYS A 224 -2.09 -15.69 -20.89
CA LYS A 224 -3.09 -14.64 -21.08
C LYS A 224 -2.48 -13.26 -20.83
N LEU A 225 -1.88 -12.68 -21.87
CA LEU A 225 -1.29 -11.34 -21.81
C LEU A 225 -2.36 -10.26 -22.04
N GLY A 226 -2.70 -9.52 -21.01
CA GLY A 226 -3.70 -8.45 -21.03
C GLY A 226 -5.05 -8.95 -21.51
N ASN A 227 -5.51 -8.36 -22.61
CA ASN A 227 -6.78 -8.71 -23.26
C ASN A 227 -6.63 -9.78 -24.35
N LEU A 228 -5.43 -10.31 -24.58
CA LEU A 228 -5.22 -11.38 -25.56
C LEU A 228 -5.77 -12.71 -25.06
N SER A 229 -6.36 -13.47 -25.97
CA SER A 229 -6.65 -14.89 -25.74
C SER A 229 -5.36 -15.69 -25.63
N ARG A 230 -5.49 -16.94 -25.18
CA ARG A 230 -4.34 -17.86 -25.06
C ARG A 230 -3.65 -18.15 -26.38
N MET A 231 -4.44 -18.33 -27.43
CA MET A 231 -3.93 -18.53 -28.79
C MET A 231 -3.16 -17.28 -29.27
N GLU A 232 -3.69 -16.08 -29.03
CA GLU A 232 -3.03 -14.83 -29.42
C GLU A 232 -1.75 -14.58 -28.62
N THR A 233 -1.75 -14.95 -27.33
CA THR A 233 -0.57 -14.87 -26.48
C THR A 233 0.51 -15.85 -26.95
N GLU A 234 0.17 -17.09 -27.29
CA GLU A 234 1.09 -18.09 -27.84
C GLU A 234 1.66 -17.66 -29.20
N LEU A 235 0.83 -17.09 -30.08
CA LEU A 235 1.28 -16.54 -31.36
C LEU A 235 2.23 -15.35 -31.18
N LEU A 236 1.96 -14.48 -30.20
CA LEU A 236 2.85 -13.37 -29.88
C LEU A 236 4.20 -13.87 -29.37
N LEU A 237 4.20 -14.81 -28.42
CA LEU A 237 5.41 -15.43 -27.87
C LEU A 237 6.27 -16.08 -28.97
N GLN A 238 5.66 -16.82 -29.89
CA GLN A 238 6.34 -17.38 -31.05
C GLN A 238 6.96 -16.31 -31.97
N ARG A 239 6.29 -15.17 -32.16
CA ARG A 239 6.80 -14.07 -32.98
C ARG A 239 7.99 -13.35 -32.34
N VAL A 240 8.02 -13.23 -31.01
CA VAL A 240 9.11 -12.56 -30.27
C VAL A 240 10.22 -13.51 -29.82
N GLY A 241 10.12 -14.80 -30.14
CA GLY A 241 11.16 -15.79 -29.86
C GLY A 241 11.22 -16.26 -28.41
N ILE A 242 10.20 -15.97 -27.59
CA ILE A 242 10.07 -16.48 -26.22
C ILE A 242 9.34 -17.83 -26.30
N ARG A 243 9.96 -18.90 -25.79
CA ARG A 243 9.43 -20.27 -25.79
C ARG A 243 8.99 -20.69 -24.39
#